data_AF-A0A7G8H9V6-F1
#
_entry.id   AF-A0A7G8H9V6-F1
#
_cell.length_a   1.000
_cell.length_b   1.000
_cell.length_c   1.000
_cell.angle_alpha   90.00
_cell.angle_beta   90.00
_cell.angle_gamma   90.00
#
_symmetry.space_group_name_H-M   'P 1'
#
loop_
_entity.id
_entity.type
_entity.pdbx_description
1 polymer ?
#
loop_
_entity_poly.entity_id
_entity_poly.type
_entity_poly.pdbx_seq_one_letter_code
_entity_poly.pdbx_strand_id
1 'polypeptide(L)'
;MPKVLRAASETIRNLLKPPFQQSISEERLRNDRQSYFAMTRALIDAQIEWRDAELTSRLWQEVADRGMDRGRIIHLLYSGEAPHEEEALQKADMAYVRLINPKDP
;
A
#
# COMPACT_ATOMS: atom_id res chain seq x y z
N MET A 1 1.17 -45.25 -21.32
CA MET A 1 0.19 -44.90 -20.27
C MET A 1 -1.14 -44.51 -20.90
N PRO A 2 -2.29 -44.96 -20.37
CA PRO A 2 -3.61 -44.65 -20.94
C PRO A 2 -3.90 -43.14 -20.90
N LYS A 3 -4.42 -42.58 -22.00
CA LYS A 3 -4.65 -41.13 -22.21
C LYS A 3 -5.55 -40.48 -21.14
N VAL A 4 -6.47 -41.26 -20.57
CA VAL A 4 -7.41 -40.82 -19.52
C VAL A 4 -6.74 -40.43 -18.21
N LEU A 5 -5.64 -41.12 -17.83
CA LEU A 5 -4.92 -40.82 -16.59
C LEU A 5 -4.12 -39.51 -16.70
N ARG A 6 -3.69 -39.16 -17.91
CA ARG A 6 -2.95 -37.92 -18.18
C ARG A 6 -3.86 -36.69 -18.12
N ALA A 7 -5.05 -36.77 -18.71
CA ALA A 7 -6.03 -35.69 -18.64
C ALA A 7 -6.48 -35.40 -17.21
N ALA A 8 -6.75 -36.44 -16.40
CA ALA A 8 -7.09 -36.26 -14.99
C ALA A 8 -5.92 -35.64 -14.18
N SER A 9 -4.68 -36.04 -14.47
CA SER A 9 -3.49 -35.50 -13.80
C SER A 9 -3.25 -34.02 -14.13
N GLU A 10 -3.48 -33.61 -15.38
CA GLU A 10 -3.35 -32.21 -15.82
C GLU A 10 -4.44 -31.32 -15.19
N THR A 11 -5.68 -31.80 -15.10
CA THR A 11 -6.78 -31.09 -14.43
C THR A 11 -6.53 -30.91 -12.93
N ILE A 12 -6.09 -31.96 -12.23
CA ILE A 12 -5.76 -31.88 -10.79
C ILE A 12 -4.58 -30.91 -10.56
N ARG A 13 -3.58 -30.91 -11.44
CA ARG A 13 -2.43 -30.01 -11.34
C ARG A 13 -2.80 -28.54 -11.59
N ASN A 14 -3.81 -28.27 -12.42
CA ASN A 14 -4.35 -26.92 -12.65
C ASN A 14 -5.25 -26.44 -11.51
N LEU A 15 -5.98 -27.34 -10.84
CA LEU A 15 -6.76 -27.03 -9.63
C LEU A 15 -5.86 -26.78 -8.40
N LEU A 16 -4.69 -27.43 -8.36
CA LEU A 16 -3.67 -27.25 -7.31
C LEU A 16 -2.70 -26.10 -7.58
N LYS A 17 -2.71 -25.49 -8.76
CA LYS A 17 -2.04 -24.20 -8.99
C LYS A 17 -2.89 -23.14 -8.29
N PRO A 18 -2.42 -22.53 -7.18
CA PRO A 18 -3.23 -21.53 -6.52
C PRO A 18 -3.33 -20.29 -7.43
N PRO A 19 -4.54 -19.87 -7.87
CA PRO A 19 -4.71 -18.51 -8.40
C PRO A 19 -4.47 -17.44 -7.30
N PHE A 20 -4.36 -17.87 -6.05
CA PHE A 20 -4.40 -17.04 -4.84
C PHE A 20 -3.09 -16.31 -4.47
N GLN A 21 -1.92 -16.67 -5.00
CA GLN A 21 -0.68 -16.02 -4.53
C GLN A 21 -0.51 -14.61 -5.10
N GLN A 22 -0.95 -14.36 -6.34
CA GLN A 22 -0.93 -13.03 -6.93
C GLN A 22 -2.04 -12.14 -6.37
N SER A 23 -3.28 -12.65 -6.27
CA SER A 23 -4.42 -11.88 -5.75
C SER A 23 -4.26 -11.51 -4.27
N ILE A 24 -3.79 -12.42 -3.41
CA ILE A 24 -3.52 -12.10 -1.99
C ILE A 24 -2.40 -11.05 -1.88
N SER A 25 -1.38 -11.12 -2.73
CA SER A 25 -0.26 -10.17 -2.68
C SER A 25 -0.70 -8.78 -3.13
N GLU A 26 -1.47 -8.68 -4.21
CA GLU A 26 -2.03 -7.40 -4.69
C GLU A 26 -3.07 -6.83 -3.72
N GLU A 27 -3.94 -7.66 -3.14
CA GLU A 27 -4.90 -7.23 -2.11
C GLU A 27 -4.18 -6.74 -0.85
N ARG A 28 -3.12 -7.43 -0.41
CA ARG A 28 -2.30 -6.99 0.73
C ARG A 28 -1.54 -5.71 0.41
N LEU A 29 -0.98 -5.57 -0.79
CA LEU A 29 -0.32 -4.33 -1.23
C LEU A 29 -1.30 -3.15 -1.36
N ARG A 30 -2.53 -3.41 -1.83
CA ARG A 30 -3.60 -2.39 -1.88
C ARG A 30 -4.07 -2.00 -0.48
N ASN A 31 -4.25 -2.97 0.41
CA ASN A 31 -4.61 -2.73 1.81
C ASN A 31 -3.50 -1.96 2.55
N ASP A 32 -2.25 -2.31 2.29
CA ASP A 32 -1.09 -1.59 2.80
C ASP A 32 -1.08 -0.13 2.31
N ARG A 33 -1.20 0.11 1.00
CA ARG A 33 -1.31 1.46 0.42
C ARG A 33 -2.45 2.28 1.03
N GLN A 34 -3.64 1.70 1.15
CA GLN A 34 -4.79 2.41 1.70
C GLN A 34 -4.55 2.85 3.16
N SER A 35 -3.80 2.05 3.92
CA SER A 35 -3.39 2.40 5.27
C SER A 35 -2.48 3.64 5.31
N TYR A 36 -1.54 3.77 4.36
CA TYR A 36 -0.72 4.98 4.23
C TYR A 36 -1.55 6.21 3.89
N PHE A 37 -2.54 6.08 3.00
CA PHE A 37 -3.40 7.21 2.61
C PHE A 37 -4.30 7.66 3.75
N ALA A 38 -4.91 6.71 4.46
CA ALA A 38 -5.71 7.03 5.65
C ALA A 38 -4.87 7.74 6.72
N MET A 39 -3.67 7.22 7.01
CA MET A 39 -2.76 7.84 7.99
C MET A 39 -2.30 9.24 7.55
N THR A 40 -1.98 9.42 6.27
CA THR A 40 -1.58 10.72 5.72
C THR A 40 -2.70 11.74 5.85
N ARG A 41 -3.93 11.39 5.48
CA ARG A 41 -5.10 12.28 5.61
C ARG A 41 -5.36 12.67 7.07
N ALA A 42 -5.33 11.70 7.99
CA ALA A 42 -5.51 11.95 9.41
C ALA A 42 -4.43 12.88 9.97
N LEU A 43 -3.17 12.72 9.54
CA LEU A 43 -2.08 13.61 9.93
C LEU A 43 -2.28 15.03 9.39
N ILE A 44 -2.79 15.18 8.17
CA ILE A 44 -3.08 16.50 7.58
C ILE A 44 -4.20 17.21 8.32
N ASP A 45 -5.30 16.50 8.58
CA ASP A 45 -6.42 17.03 9.36
C ASP A 45 -5.93 17.49 10.75
N ALA A 46 -5.12 16.66 11.42
CA ALA A 46 -4.59 16.99 12.74
C ALA A 46 -3.60 18.16 12.71
N GLN A 47 -2.65 18.17 11.77
CA GLN A 47 -1.54 19.13 11.74
C GLN A 47 -1.94 20.49 11.16
N ILE A 48 -2.72 20.49 10.09
CA ILE A 48 -2.95 21.67 9.24
C ILE A 48 -4.32 22.26 9.54
N GLU A 49 -5.37 21.44 9.45
CA GLU A 49 -6.75 21.91 9.60
C GLU A 49 -7.09 22.24 11.06
N TRP A 50 -6.80 21.32 11.98
CA TRP A 50 -7.17 21.48 13.39
C TRP A 50 -6.04 22.07 14.24
N ARG A 51 -4.79 21.99 13.75
CA ARG A 51 -3.59 22.39 14.51
C ARG A 51 -3.52 21.71 15.89
N ASP A 52 -3.99 20.48 15.96
CA ASP A 52 -4.01 19.67 17.17
C ASP A 52 -2.67 18.95 17.32
N ALA A 53 -1.79 19.56 18.12
CA ALA A 53 -0.46 19.03 18.39
C ALA A 53 -0.47 17.70 19.15
N GLU A 54 -1.48 17.47 20.01
CA GLU A 54 -1.58 16.22 20.77
C GLU A 54 -2.01 15.07 19.86
N LEU A 55 -3.06 15.27 19.06
CA LEU A 55 -3.49 14.29 18.06
C LEU A 55 -2.39 14.02 17.03
N THR A 56 -1.73 15.06 16.54
CA THR A 56 -0.57 14.93 15.65
C THR A 56 0.49 14.00 16.25
N SER A 57 0.86 14.24 17.52
CA SER A 57 1.85 13.41 18.23
C SER A 57 1.41 11.96 18.36
N ARG A 58 0.14 11.73 18.74
CA ARG A 58 -0.44 10.38 18.85
C ARG A 58 -0.45 9.63 17.52
N LEU A 59 -0.80 10.30 16.42
CA LEU A 59 -0.78 9.69 15.08
C LEU A 59 0.65 9.33 14.65
N TRP A 60 1.64 10.18 14.91
CA TRP A 60 3.04 9.83 14.66
C TRP A 60 3.55 8.68 15.51
N GLN A 61 3.07 8.56 16.76
CA GLN A 61 3.36 7.38 17.59
C GLN A 61 2.72 6.13 16.98
N GLU A 62 1.48 6.22 16.47
CA GLU A 62 0.82 5.10 15.78
C GLU A 62 1.59 4.66 14.52
N VAL A 63 2.11 5.61 13.73
CA VAL A 63 2.99 5.32 12.58
C VAL A 63 4.20 4.48 13.02
N ALA A 64 4.82 4.83 14.15
CA ALA A 64 5.95 4.09 14.70
C ALA A 64 5.55 2.70 15.22
N ASP A 65 4.46 2.62 16.00
CA ASP A 65 3.98 1.38 16.61
C ASP A 65 3.54 0.35 15.56
N ARG A 66 3.01 0.82 14.43
CA ARG A 66 2.62 -0.02 13.28
C ARG A 66 3.79 -0.37 12.35
N GLY A 67 4.98 0.18 12.59
CA GLY A 67 6.14 -0.04 11.72
C GLY A 67 5.96 0.51 10.29
N MET A 68 5.17 1.57 10.13
CA MET A 68 4.94 2.20 8.82
C MET A 68 6.19 2.97 8.36
N ASP A 69 6.43 3.02 7.05
CA ASP A 69 7.51 3.81 6.46
C ASP A 69 7.25 5.31 6.62
N ARG A 70 7.97 5.93 7.56
CA ARG A 70 7.92 7.37 7.81
C ARG A 70 8.32 8.19 6.59
N GLY A 71 9.27 7.71 5.77
CA GLY A 71 9.69 8.40 4.55
C GLY A 71 8.55 8.49 3.54
N ARG A 72 7.78 7.40 3.38
CA ARG A 72 6.59 7.36 2.54
C ARG A 72 5.50 8.30 3.03
N ILE A 73 5.21 8.31 4.34
CA ILE A 73 4.24 9.23 4.95
C ILE A 73 4.66 10.69 4.74
N ILE A 74 5.91 11.04 5.04
CA ILE A 74 6.45 12.40 4.84
C ILE A 74 6.36 12.80 3.36
N HIS A 75 6.69 11.91 2.43
CA HIS A 75 6.56 12.18 1.01
C HIS A 75 5.10 12.52 0.65
N LEU A 76 4.14 11.70 1.10
CA LEU A 76 2.72 11.93 0.82
C LEU A 76 2.22 13.25 1.42
N LEU A 77 2.60 13.56 2.67
CA LEU A 77 2.25 14.81 3.36
C LEU A 77 2.66 16.06 2.58
N TYR A 78 3.78 16.02 1.88
CA TYR A 78 4.38 17.18 1.21
C TYR A 78 4.43 17.08 -0.32
N SER A 79 3.76 16.09 -0.91
CA SER A 79 3.79 15.81 -2.36
C SER A 79 3.01 16.79 -3.25
N GLY A 80 2.18 17.69 -2.70
CA GLY A 80 1.49 18.74 -3.47
C GLY A 80 0.01 18.92 -3.14
N GLU A 81 -0.68 19.68 -4.01
CA GLU A 81 -1.80 20.59 -3.68
C GLU A 81 -3.13 19.98 -3.21
N ALA A 82 -3.29 18.66 -3.21
CA ALA A 82 -4.58 18.05 -2.89
C ALA A 82 -4.46 16.71 -2.14
N PRO A 83 -4.02 16.72 -0.87
CA PRO A 83 -3.85 15.49 -0.09
C PRO A 83 -5.15 14.74 0.22
N HIS A 84 -6.31 15.38 0.05
CA HIS A 84 -7.60 14.71 0.18
C HIS A 84 -8.02 13.99 -1.10
N GLU A 85 -7.44 14.34 -2.25
CA GLU A 85 -7.73 13.70 -3.53
C GLU A 85 -7.02 12.35 -3.65
N GLU A 86 -7.80 11.31 -3.92
CA GLU A 86 -7.30 9.94 -4.04
C GLU A 86 -6.29 9.79 -5.18
N GLU A 87 -6.55 10.42 -6.32
CA GLU A 87 -5.66 10.35 -7.49
C GLU A 87 -4.32 11.04 -7.22
N ALA A 88 -4.33 12.17 -6.50
CA ALA A 88 -3.12 12.88 -6.10
C ALA A 88 -2.24 12.01 -5.17
N LEU A 89 -2.83 11.40 -4.14
CA LEU A 89 -2.13 10.49 -3.24
C LEU A 89 -1.57 9.26 -3.98
N GLN A 90 -2.32 8.68 -4.92
CA GLN A 90 -1.85 7.56 -5.74
C GLN A 90 -0.66 7.94 -6.60
N LYS A 91 -0.71 9.09 -7.26
CA LYS A 91 0.39 9.58 -8.11
C LYS A 91 1.65 9.84 -7.28
N ALA A 92 1.52 10.48 -6.12
CA ALA A 92 2.62 10.72 -5.20
C ALA A 92 3.21 9.41 -4.67
N ASP A 93 2.38 8.45 -4.26
CA ASP A 93 2.81 7.14 -3.80
C ASP A 93 3.63 6.39 -4.85
N MET A 94 3.14 6.40 -6.10
CA MET A 94 3.85 5.80 -7.22
C MET A 94 5.20 6.48 -7.48
N ALA A 95 5.27 7.80 -7.36
CA ALA A 95 6.53 8.54 -7.51
C ALA A 95 7.54 8.15 -6.42
N TYR A 96 7.11 8.04 -5.16
CA TYR A 96 7.95 7.57 -4.06
C TYR A 96 8.46 6.15 -4.29
N VAL A 97 7.56 5.22 -4.64
CA VAL A 97 7.92 3.81 -4.88
C VAL A 97 8.94 3.67 -6.01
N ARG A 98 8.84 4.49 -7.07
CA ARG A 98 9.85 4.55 -8.14
C ARG A 98 11.18 5.07 -7.64
N LEU A 99 11.18 6.17 -6.87
CA LEU A 99 12.40 6.78 -6.33
C LEU A 99 13.22 5.82 -5.45
N ILE A 100 12.54 5.01 -4.64
CA ILE A 100 13.21 4.08 -3.72
C ILE A 100 13.52 2.73 -4.35
N ASN A 101 13.04 2.44 -5.57
CA ASN A 101 13.30 1.19 -6.25
C ASN A 101 14.69 1.26 -6.93
N PRO A 102 15.71 0.54 -6.41
CA PRO A 102 17.08 0.65 -6.91
C PRO A 102 17.30 0.09 -8.33
N LYS A 103 16.22 -0.36 -9.00
CA LYS A 103 16.22 -0.87 -10.37
C LYS A 103 15.59 0.10 -11.38
N ASP A 104 15.08 1.25 -10.93
CA ASP A 104 14.57 2.31 -11.81
C ASP A 104 15.65 3.41 -11.88
N PRO A 105 16.37 3.58 -13.01
CA PRO A 105 17.47 4.54 -13.14
C PRO A 105 17.00 6.00 -13.20
#